data_AF-A0A1S3DR56-F1
#
_entry.id   AF-A0A1S3DR56-F1
#
_cell.length_a   1.000
_cell.length_b   1.000
_cell.length_c   1.000
_cell.angle_alpha   90.00
_cell.angle_beta   90.00
_cell.angle_gamma   90.00
#
_symmetry.space_group_name_H-M   'P 1'
#
loop_
_entity.id
_entity.type
_entity.pdbx_description
1 polymer ?
#
loop_
_entity_poly.entity_id
_entity_poly.type
_entity_poly.pdbx_seq_one_letter_code
_entity_poly.pdbx_strand_id
1 'polypeptide(L)'
;MTLRTANYVASEQSPISPDTFAAIASWELYARKLTSPLFINPIIAGFYPDSGEVFLSTLDMAGCETRKTDFVAGGSAQNMIMGIGESFWQPGLSPEQLFE
;
A
#
# COMPACT_ATOMS: atom_id res chain seq x y z
N MET A 1 12.02 1.70 -8.52
CA MET A 1 10.65 1.15 -8.47
C MET A 1 10.12 0.83 -9.88
N THR A 2 9.94 1.82 -10.77
CA THR A 2 9.35 1.63 -12.12
C THR A 2 10.02 0.55 -12.99
N LEU A 3 11.36 0.46 -12.99
CA LEU A 3 12.08 -0.54 -13.80
C LEU A 3 11.82 -1.98 -13.35
N ARG A 4 11.66 -2.23 -12.05
CA ARG A 4 11.44 -3.59 -11.53
C ARG A 4 10.02 -4.08 -11.79
N THR A 5 9.04 -3.19 -11.64
CA THR A 5 7.64 -3.48 -12.00
C THR A 5 7.51 -3.74 -13.50
N ALA A 6 8.18 -2.94 -14.34
CA ALA A 6 8.19 -3.15 -15.78
C ALA A 6 8.85 -4.49 -16.18
N ASN A 7 9.96 -4.84 -15.54
CA ASN A 7 10.62 -6.14 -15.78
C ASN A 7 9.74 -7.33 -15.35
N TYR A 8 9.02 -7.22 -14.22
CA TYR A 8 8.08 -8.25 -13.78
C TYR A 8 6.95 -8.46 -14.78
N VAL A 9 6.33 -7.37 -15.26
CA VAL A 9 5.26 -7.45 -16.26
C VAL A 9 5.78 -8.03 -17.58
N ALA A 10 6.99 -7.66 -17.98
CA ALA A 10 7.62 -8.19 -19.19
C ALA A 10 7.98 -9.68 -19.07
N SER A 11 8.34 -10.17 -17.88
CA SER A 11 8.70 -11.57 -17.65
C SER A 11 7.48 -12.50 -17.48
N GLU A 12 6.50 -12.07 -16.68
CA GLU A 12 5.33 -12.90 -16.31
C GLU A 12 4.16 -12.74 -17.28
N GLN A 13 4.22 -11.77 -18.21
CA GLN A 13 3.12 -11.41 -19.13
C GLN A 13 1.76 -11.20 -18.43
N SER A 14 1.80 -10.90 -17.14
CA SER A 14 0.65 -10.83 -16.25
C SER A 14 0.70 -9.55 -15.43
N PRO A 15 -0.45 -8.91 -15.12
CA PRO A 15 -0.48 -7.78 -14.21
C PRO A 15 0.09 -8.18 -12.84
N ILE A 16 0.83 -7.27 -12.22
CA ILE A 16 1.40 -7.51 -10.89
C ILE A 16 0.30 -7.55 -9.84
N SER A 17 0.30 -8.58 -8.99
CA SER A 17 -0.62 -8.63 -7.85
C SER A 17 -0.21 -7.57 -6.81
N PRO A 18 -1.17 -7.03 -6.05
CA PRO A 18 -0.87 -6.02 -5.04
C PRO A 18 0.08 -6.57 -3.94
N ASP A 19 -0.01 -7.85 -3.57
CA ASP A 19 0.97 -8.52 -2.69
C ASP A 19 2.38 -8.45 -3.25
N THR A 20 2.55 -8.82 -4.52
CA THR A 20 3.86 -8.87 -5.16
C THR A 20 4.46 -7.47 -5.23
N PHE A 21 3.62 -6.47 -5.53
CA PHE A 21 4.05 -5.09 -5.54
C PHE A 21 4.49 -4.60 -4.15
N ALA A 22 3.73 -4.94 -3.10
CA ALA A 22 4.10 -4.63 -1.72
C ALA A 22 5.42 -5.29 -1.30
N ALA A 23 5.64 -6.55 -1.68
CA ALA A 23 6.88 -7.26 -1.43
C ALA A 23 8.09 -6.61 -2.15
N ILE A 24 7.93 -6.21 -3.42
CA ILE A 24 8.99 -5.50 -4.16
C ILE A 24 9.29 -4.14 -3.50
N ALA A 25 8.26 -3.41 -3.07
CA ALA A 25 8.42 -2.13 -2.40
C ALA A 25 9.12 -2.26 -1.05
N SER A 26 8.72 -3.24 -0.23
CA SER A 26 9.36 -3.60 1.04
C SER A 26 10.84 -3.92 0.85
N TRP A 27 11.14 -4.80 -0.12
CA TRP A 27 12.52 -5.18 -0.43
C TRP A 27 13.37 -3.99 -0.84
N GLU A 28 12.84 -3.09 -1.67
CA GLU A 28 13.57 -1.92 -2.16
C GLU A 28 13.90 -0.95 -1.01
N LEU A 29 12.95 -0.70 -0.10
CA LEU A 29 13.16 0.12 1.09
C LEU A 29 14.20 -0.50 2.01
N TYR A 30 14.10 -1.82 2.24
CA TYR A 30 15.04 -2.54 3.09
C TYR A 30 16.46 -2.56 2.50
N ALA A 31 16.62 -2.87 1.21
CA ALA A 31 17.91 -2.92 0.54
C ALA A 31 18.65 -1.58 0.56
N ARG A 32 17.89 -0.47 0.51
CA ARG A 32 18.44 0.88 0.51
C ARG A 32 18.66 1.47 1.90
N LYS A 33 18.16 0.83 2.96
CA LYS A 33 18.17 1.33 4.34
C LYS A 33 19.52 1.87 4.80
N LEU A 34 20.61 1.19 4.45
CA LEU A 34 21.98 1.55 4.90
C LEU A 34 22.77 2.38 3.89
N THR A 35 22.51 2.22 2.60
CA THR A 35 23.33 2.82 1.52
C THR A 35 22.74 4.13 1.01
N SER A 36 21.42 4.27 0.99
CA SER A 36 20.70 5.46 0.54
C SER A 36 19.24 5.40 1.00
N PRO A 37 18.96 5.65 2.30
CA PRO A 37 17.63 5.52 2.87
C PRO A 37 16.64 6.45 2.17
N LEU A 38 15.47 5.91 1.83
CA LEU A 38 14.34 6.69 1.36
C LEU A 38 13.48 7.08 2.57
N PHE A 39 13.32 8.37 2.80
CA PHE A 39 12.45 8.89 3.87
C PHE A 39 11.00 8.97 3.39
N ILE A 40 10.43 7.81 3.07
CA ILE A 40 9.05 7.69 2.59
C ILE A 40 8.29 6.62 3.37
N ASN A 41 6.98 6.80 3.49
CA ASN A 41 6.05 5.84 4.04
C ASN A 41 4.97 5.58 2.98
N PRO A 42 5.20 4.65 2.04
CA PRO A 42 4.28 4.46 0.94
C PRO A 42 3.02 3.74 1.41
N ILE A 43 1.90 4.17 0.83
CA ILE A 43 0.61 3.51 0.96
C ILE A 43 0.34 2.79 -0.36
N ILE A 44 0.02 1.50 -0.28
CA ILE A 44 -0.28 0.64 -1.41
C ILE A 44 -1.75 0.25 -1.30
N ALA A 45 -2.52 0.64 -2.30
CA ALA A 45 -3.92 0.30 -2.45
C ALA A 45 -4.12 -0.42 -3.79
N GLY A 46 -4.92 -1.48 -3.79
CA GLY A 46 -5.24 -2.25 -4.99
C GLY A 46 -6.47 -3.12 -4.81
N PHE A 47 -6.87 -3.79 -5.89
CA PHE A 47 -7.96 -4.76 -5.89
C PHE A 47 -7.47 -6.06 -6.52
N TYR A 48 -7.94 -7.19 -6.01
CA TYR A 48 -7.74 -8.48 -6.69
C TYR A 48 -8.79 -8.63 -7.79
N PRO A 49 -8.38 -8.79 -9.07
CA PRO A 49 -9.33 -8.88 -10.18
C PRO A 49 -10.33 -10.02 -10.07
N ASP A 50 -9.92 -11.14 -9.46
CA ASP A 50 -10.70 -12.38 -9.42
C ASP A 50 -11.71 -12.40 -8.26
N SER A 51 -11.30 -11.95 -7.07
CA SER A 51 -12.16 -11.97 -5.86
C SER A 51 -12.88 -10.64 -5.61
N GLY A 52 -12.41 -9.54 -6.22
CA GLY A 52 -12.88 -8.19 -5.90
C GLY A 52 -12.45 -7.70 -4.52
N GLU A 53 -11.62 -8.47 -3.81
CA GLU A 53 -11.12 -8.07 -2.48
C GLU A 53 -10.18 -6.86 -2.59
N VAL A 54 -10.25 -5.99 -1.59
CA VAL A 54 -9.40 -4.81 -1.50
C VAL A 54 -8.11 -5.15 -0.79
N PHE A 55 -7.01 -4.65 -1.34
CA PHE A 55 -5.70 -4.68 -0.71
C PHE A 55 -5.35 -3.29 -0.21
N LEU A 56 -5.10 -3.16 1.10
CA LEU A 56 -4.56 -1.96 1.72
C LEU A 56 -3.36 -2.31 2.59
N SER A 57 -2.24 -1.64 2.30
CA SER A 57 -0.99 -1.88 2.99
C SER A 57 -0.18 -0.61 3.10
N THR A 58 0.51 -0.42 4.23
CA THR A 58 1.50 0.65 4.40
C THR A 58 2.86 0.05 4.64
N LEU A 59 3.91 0.76 4.22
CA LEU A 59 5.28 0.42 4.55
C LEU A 59 5.93 1.54 5.36
N ASP A 60 6.77 1.17 6.32
CA ASP A 60 7.68 2.11 6.96
C ASP A 60 8.96 2.34 6.12
N MET A 61 9.79 3.28 6.54
CA MET A 61 11.06 3.60 5.87
C MET A 61 12.07 2.43 5.88
N ALA A 62 11.85 1.42 6.73
CA ALA A 62 12.67 0.22 6.81
C ALA A 62 12.10 -0.94 5.97
N GLY A 63 10.95 -0.76 5.33
CA GLY A 63 10.27 -1.79 4.53
C GLY A 63 9.36 -2.71 5.34
N CYS A 64 9.04 -2.40 6.59
CA CYS A 64 8.06 -3.17 7.38
C CYS A 64 6.65 -2.94 6.85
N GLU A 65 5.96 -4.01 6.48
CA GLU A 65 4.59 -3.97 5.95
C GLU A 65 3.55 -4.01 7.08
N THR A 66 2.54 -3.16 6.99
CA THR A 66 1.34 -3.22 7.84
C THR A 66 0.10 -3.32 6.95
N ARG A 67 -0.51 -4.50 6.93
CA ARG A 67 -1.73 -4.78 6.16
C ARG A 67 -2.98 -4.54 7.00
N LYS A 68 -4.00 -3.96 6.38
CA LYS A 68 -5.25 -3.57 7.02
C LYS A 68 -6.44 -3.84 6.11
N THR A 69 -7.60 -4.07 6.70
CA THR A 69 -8.87 -4.33 6.00
C THR A 69 -9.84 -3.14 6.09
N ASP A 70 -9.51 -2.15 6.92
CA ASP A 70 -10.31 -0.98 7.19
C ASP A 70 -9.82 0.23 6.38
N PHE A 71 -8.81 0.92 6.90
CA PHE A 71 -8.19 2.07 6.25
C PHE A 71 -6.74 2.19 6.70
N VAL A 72 -5.99 3.01 5.97
CA VAL A 72 -4.58 3.27 6.25
C VAL A 72 -4.30 4.76 6.13
N ALA A 73 -3.41 5.26 6.97
CA ALA A 73 -2.99 6.65 6.98
C ALA A 73 -1.47 6.76 6.98
N GLY A 74 -0.96 7.85 6.44
CA GLY A 74 0.48 8.15 6.39
C GLY A 74 0.73 9.65 6.27
N GLY A 75 1.97 10.07 6.51
CA GLY A 75 2.38 11.46 6.48
C GLY A 75 2.31 12.16 7.84
N SER A 76 2.60 13.46 7.87
CA SER A 76 2.72 14.24 9.11
C SER A 76 1.42 14.35 9.92
N ALA A 77 0.28 14.30 9.24
CA ALA A 77 -1.05 14.35 9.83
C ALA A 77 -1.63 12.97 10.15
N GLN A 78 -0.84 11.89 10.10
CA GLN A 78 -1.32 10.51 10.28
C GLN A 78 -2.20 10.36 11.52
N ASN A 79 -1.79 10.88 12.68
CA ASN A 79 -2.57 10.75 13.92
C ASN A 79 -3.95 11.42 13.85
N MET A 80 -4.06 12.55 13.14
CA MET A 80 -5.33 13.23 12.94
C MET A 80 -6.23 12.43 11.99
N ILE A 81 -5.66 11.90 10.90
CA ILE A 81 -6.40 11.07 9.94
C ILE A 81 -6.86 9.76 10.60
N MET A 82 -6.07 9.16 11.48
CA MET A 82 -6.47 7.98 12.24
C MET A 82 -7.72 8.26 13.08
N GLY A 83 -7.77 9.38 13.81
CA GLY A 83 -8.95 9.73 14.62
C GLY A 83 -10.21 9.98 13.79
N ILE A 84 -10.06 10.58 12.61
CA ILE A 84 -11.17 10.76 11.66
C ILE A 84 -11.59 9.40 11.10
N GLY A 85 -10.65 8.59 10.61
CA GLY A 85 -10.93 7.27 10.05
C GLY A 85 -11.65 6.37 11.05
N GLU A 86 -11.21 6.33 12.31
CA GLU A 86 -11.88 5.55 13.37
C GLU A 86 -13.32 6.02 13.65
N SER A 87 -13.63 7.30 13.40
CA SER A 87 -14.96 7.86 13.67
C SER A 87 -15.94 7.66 12.51
N PHE A 88 -15.46 7.71 11.27
CA PHE A 88 -16.29 7.73 10.06
C PHE A 88 -16.30 6.40 9.31
N TRP A 89 -15.22 5.61 9.37
CA TRP A 89 -15.14 4.36 8.63
C TRP A 89 -16.12 3.32 9.18
N GLN A 90 -16.84 2.65 8.28
CA GLN A 90 -17.73 1.54 8.60
C GLN A 90 -17.58 0.42 7.56
N PRO A 91 -17.76 -0.85 7.95
CA PRO A 91 -17.81 -1.94 6.97
C PRO A 91 -19.00 -1.77 6.02
N GLY A 92 -18.77 -1.97 4.72
CA GLY A 92 -19.84 -2.03 3.71
C GLY A 92 -20.38 -0.70 3.21
N LEU A 93 -19.62 0.41 3.37
CA LEU A 93 -19.94 1.69 2.74
C LEU A 93 -20.00 1.56 1.21
N SER A 94 -20.96 2.26 0.57
CA SER A 94 -20.97 2.38 -0.89
C SER A 94 -19.78 3.23 -1.39
N PRO A 95 -19.41 3.14 -2.67
CA PRO A 95 -18.35 3.99 -3.23
C PRO A 95 -18.59 5.49 -3.03
N GLU A 96 -19.85 5.94 -3.09
CA GLU A 96 -20.24 7.33 -2.84
C GLU A 96 -20.07 7.69 -1.36
N GLN A 97 -20.53 6.83 -0.44
CA GLN A 97 -20.37 7.04 1.00
C GLN A 97 -18.92 6.99 1.47
N LEU A 98 -18.06 6.24 0.77
CA LEU A 98 -16.63 6.19 1.04
C LEU A 98 -15.89 7.43 0.51
N PHE A 99 -16.45 8.08 -0.51
CA PHE A 99 -15.87 9.27 -1.12
C PHE A 99 -16.26 10.56 -0.39
N GLU A 100 -17.48 10.64 0.15
CA GLU A 100 -17.94 11.75 1.00
C GLU A 100 -17.26 11.78 2.38
#